data_AF-A0A101CSP5-F1
#
_entry.id   AF-A0A101CSP5-F1
#
_cell.length_a   1.000
_cell.length_b   1.000
_cell.length_c   1.000
_cell.angle_alpha   90.00
_cell.angle_beta   90.00
_cell.angle_gamma   90.00
#
_symmetry.space_group_name_H-M   'P 1'
#
loop_
_entity.id
_entity.type
_entity.pdbx_description
1 polymer ?
#
loop_
_entity_poly.entity_id
_entity_poly.type
_entity_poly.pdbx_seq_one_letter_code
_entity_poly.pdbx_strand_id
1 'polypeptide(L)'
;MKNNIFKFVFFLLISSTMMANVTLPNIFGDNMVLQRNAEVKIWGWANPKEEVKLVSSWNNQEYKVVANNQAQWELHIKTPEAGGPFTISIKGYNEVVLKNILIGEVWVCAGQSNMEMSASWGIDNGEEEMKNAANPNIRFFTVPKLTATTPQNNLLGNWVESTPETAKYFSAIGYFFAKRLREDLKNVPIGLISSNWGGTPAEIWMPEEVVQNDPVLLENAKKLNEQEYGPRQPGRAYNAMIYPIVGFKIAGTLWYQGESNVGSLVYDKTLSALITSWRKVWNDEFPFYFVQIAPYKTGSNNFSNVTVRNSQRKVLKQVPKTGMVLTSDISDTIDIHPKNKKSVGIRLANLALAETYKVNSNLVNGPLFKAINTEKNKVIVSFDYADGLYFKNKKSNQFEVAGADGNFFAAEASIKNNEVILTSKKVSTPVKVRFAWGNTIQSDLFNKANLPASCFITE
;
A
#
# COMPACT_ATOMS: atom_id res chain seq x y z
N MET A 1 56.43 -58.96 -10.46
CA MET A 1 55.10 -59.61 -10.52
C MET A 1 54.32 -59.28 -9.27
N LYS A 2 53.08 -58.83 -9.47
CA LYS A 2 51.94 -58.92 -8.55
C LYS A 2 51.89 -57.97 -7.34
N ASN A 3 50.83 -57.16 -7.43
CA ASN A 3 49.94 -56.76 -6.35
C ASN A 3 50.44 -55.71 -5.37
N ASN A 4 50.29 -54.43 -5.73
CA ASN A 4 49.97 -53.37 -4.76
C ASN A 4 49.19 -52.17 -5.36
N ILE A 5 48.49 -52.36 -6.48
CA ILE A 5 47.64 -51.32 -7.11
C ILE A 5 46.14 -51.52 -6.81
N PHE A 6 45.79 -52.52 -5.99
CA PHE A 6 44.39 -52.91 -5.74
C PHE A 6 43.84 -52.52 -4.34
N LYS A 7 44.46 -51.56 -3.66
CA LYS A 7 43.97 -51.07 -2.35
C LYS A 7 43.71 -49.56 -2.27
N PHE A 8 43.61 -48.87 -3.40
CA PHE A 8 43.36 -47.42 -3.42
C PHE A 8 42.21 -46.98 -4.35
N VAL A 9 41.32 -47.89 -4.76
CA VAL A 9 40.24 -47.59 -5.74
C VAL A 9 38.83 -47.97 -5.25
N PHE A 10 38.64 -48.47 -4.02
CA PHE A 10 37.32 -48.91 -3.55
C PHE A 10 36.73 -48.09 -2.39
N PHE A 11 37.04 -46.80 -2.30
CA PHE A 11 36.34 -45.88 -1.39
C PHE A 11 36.09 -44.49 -1.99
N LEU A 12 35.88 -44.45 -3.31
CA LEU A 12 35.48 -43.27 -4.06
C LEU A 12 34.23 -43.68 -4.85
N LEU A 13 33.06 -43.53 -4.23
CA LEU A 13 31.71 -43.37 -4.82
C LEU A 13 30.63 -43.55 -3.75
N ILE A 14 30.77 -42.89 -2.60
CA ILE A 14 29.58 -42.40 -1.90
C ILE A 14 29.34 -41.02 -2.50
N SER A 15 28.85 -41.00 -3.75
CA SER A 15 28.16 -39.84 -4.26
C SER A 15 26.89 -39.75 -3.42
N SER A 16 26.95 -39.01 -2.31
CA SER A 16 25.77 -38.46 -1.68
C SER A 16 25.08 -37.64 -2.76
N THR A 17 24.08 -38.24 -3.41
CA THR A 17 23.09 -37.47 -4.15
C THR A 17 22.45 -36.57 -3.10
N MET A 18 22.94 -35.34 -2.96
CA MET A 18 22.22 -34.29 -2.27
C MET A 18 20.94 -34.11 -3.09
N MET A 19 19.90 -34.84 -2.73
CA MET A 19 18.57 -34.61 -3.27
C MET A 19 18.19 -33.23 -2.78
N ALA A 20 18.11 -32.25 -3.69
CA ALA A 20 17.54 -30.97 -3.31
C ALA A 20 16.08 -31.23 -2.94
N ASN A 21 15.72 -30.89 -1.72
CA ASN A 21 14.36 -31.02 -1.24
C ASN A 21 13.47 -29.97 -1.95
N VAL A 22 12.20 -30.29 -2.15
CA VAL A 22 11.16 -29.29 -2.39
C VAL A 22 11.27 -28.22 -1.32
N THR A 23 11.41 -26.97 -1.75
CA THR A 23 11.49 -25.78 -0.90
C THR A 23 10.56 -24.70 -1.42
N LEU A 24 10.14 -23.80 -0.54
CA LEU A 24 9.23 -22.71 -0.82
C LEU A 24 9.90 -21.38 -0.47
N PRO A 25 9.52 -20.27 -1.13
CA PRO A 25 9.85 -18.95 -0.61
C PRO A 25 9.16 -18.75 0.75
N ASN A 26 9.78 -17.96 1.63
CA ASN A 26 9.35 -17.77 3.02
C ASN A 26 7.98 -17.09 3.16
N ILE A 27 7.44 -16.50 2.09
CA ILE A 27 6.06 -16.02 2.09
C ILE A 27 5.04 -17.16 2.27
N PHE A 28 5.42 -18.39 1.93
CA PHE A 28 4.67 -19.59 2.28
C PHE A 28 5.25 -20.20 3.56
N GLY A 29 4.42 -20.30 4.58
CA GLY A 29 4.81 -20.82 5.89
C GLY A 29 3.60 -21.13 6.76
N ASP A 30 3.86 -21.67 7.93
CA ASP A 30 2.84 -21.86 8.96
C ASP A 30 2.18 -20.52 9.33
N ASN A 31 0.92 -20.57 9.78
CA ASN A 31 0.12 -19.40 10.19
C ASN A 31 -0.24 -18.41 9.07
N MET A 32 0.07 -18.71 7.80
CA MET A 32 -0.25 -17.79 6.70
C MET A 32 -1.75 -17.66 6.45
N VAL A 33 -2.11 -16.61 5.73
CA VAL A 33 -3.46 -16.41 5.17
C VAL A 33 -3.36 -16.46 3.66
N LEU A 34 -4.22 -17.27 3.02
CA LEU A 34 -4.42 -17.24 1.57
C LEU A 34 -5.71 -16.51 1.24
N GLN A 35 -5.70 -15.80 0.09
CA GLN A 35 -6.88 -15.09 -0.41
C GLN A 35 -8.04 -16.07 -0.65
N ARG A 36 -9.21 -15.79 -0.08
CA ARG A 36 -10.44 -16.58 -0.22
C ARG A 36 -11.10 -16.39 -1.59
N ASN A 37 -11.93 -17.35 -1.98
CA ASN A 37 -12.74 -17.33 -3.21
C ASN A 37 -11.89 -16.96 -4.45
N ALA A 38 -10.67 -17.48 -4.51
CA ALA A 38 -9.70 -17.12 -5.53
C ALA A 38 -8.97 -18.37 -6.06
N GLU A 39 -8.40 -18.22 -7.24
CA GLU A 39 -7.32 -19.09 -7.68
C GLU A 39 -6.01 -18.46 -7.19
N VAL A 40 -5.25 -19.21 -6.38
CA VAL A 40 -3.98 -18.76 -5.80
C VAL A 40 -2.83 -19.54 -6.39
N LYS A 41 -1.73 -18.85 -6.68
CA LYS A 41 -0.49 -19.45 -7.14
C LYS A 41 0.35 -19.88 -5.94
N ILE A 42 0.79 -21.13 -5.93
CA ILE A 42 1.81 -21.67 -5.02
C ILE A 42 3.00 -22.06 -5.87
N TRP A 43 4.20 -21.65 -5.47
CA TRP A 43 5.42 -21.90 -6.23
C TRP A 43 6.60 -22.20 -5.31
N GLY A 44 7.65 -22.76 -5.89
CA GLY A 44 8.86 -23.10 -5.16
C GLY A 44 9.94 -23.67 -6.05
N TRP A 45 10.88 -24.37 -5.42
CA TRP A 45 11.99 -25.04 -6.09
C TRP A 45 11.98 -26.54 -5.79
N ALA A 46 12.44 -27.33 -6.75
CA ALA A 46 12.64 -28.78 -6.66
C ALA A 46 13.64 -29.22 -7.75
N ASN A 47 14.17 -30.44 -7.72
CA ASN A 47 15.12 -30.85 -8.76
C ASN A 47 14.46 -30.84 -10.15
N PRO A 48 15.21 -30.52 -11.22
CA PRO A 48 14.68 -30.66 -12.58
C PRO A 48 14.09 -32.05 -12.81
N LYS A 49 12.89 -32.10 -13.42
CA LYS A 49 12.10 -33.31 -13.67
C LYS A 49 11.51 -33.99 -12.42
N GLU A 50 11.68 -33.42 -11.23
CA GLU A 50 11.01 -33.92 -10.02
C GLU A 50 9.50 -33.65 -10.10
N GLU A 51 8.69 -34.68 -9.85
CA GLU A 51 7.24 -34.52 -9.70
C GLU A 51 6.92 -33.97 -8.30
N VAL A 52 6.24 -32.83 -8.26
CA VAL A 52 5.75 -32.18 -7.05
C VAL A 52 4.23 -32.35 -6.99
N LYS A 53 3.75 -32.85 -5.85
CA LYS A 53 2.32 -33.03 -5.55
C LYS A 53 1.91 -32.08 -4.44
N LEU A 54 0.76 -31.42 -4.58
CA LEU A 54 0.18 -30.56 -3.56
C LEU A 54 -1.21 -31.07 -3.21
N VAL A 55 -1.50 -31.22 -1.92
CA VAL A 55 -2.82 -31.56 -1.38
C VAL A 55 -3.18 -30.57 -0.27
N SER A 56 -4.36 -29.97 -0.38
CA SER A 56 -4.92 -29.08 0.63
C SER A 56 -6.04 -29.75 1.43
N SER A 57 -6.10 -29.53 2.74
CA SER A 57 -7.08 -30.21 3.61
C SER A 57 -8.53 -29.74 3.48
N TRP A 58 -8.79 -28.63 2.78
CA TRP A 58 -10.16 -28.11 2.59
C TRP A 58 -10.95 -28.84 1.50
N ASN A 59 -10.28 -29.50 0.56
CA ASN A 59 -10.95 -30.25 -0.51
C ASN A 59 -10.29 -31.61 -0.82
N ASN A 60 -9.12 -31.90 -0.23
CA ASN A 60 -8.32 -33.11 -0.48
C ASN A 60 -8.01 -33.35 -1.97
N GLN A 61 -8.05 -32.30 -2.80
CA GLN A 61 -7.73 -32.40 -4.21
C GLN A 61 -6.22 -32.48 -4.39
N GLU A 62 -5.77 -33.41 -5.22
CA GLU A 62 -4.38 -33.58 -5.59
C GLU A 62 -4.06 -32.75 -6.85
N TYR A 63 -3.03 -31.91 -6.75
CA TYR A 63 -2.45 -31.15 -7.85
C TYR A 63 -1.03 -31.66 -8.12
N LYS A 64 -0.63 -31.75 -9.39
CA LYS A 64 0.71 -32.24 -9.78
C LYS A 64 1.36 -31.31 -10.79
N VAL A 65 2.67 -31.15 -10.65
CA VAL A 65 3.53 -30.45 -11.61
C VAL A 65 4.90 -31.11 -11.63
N VAL A 66 5.61 -30.99 -12.74
CA VAL A 66 7.02 -31.40 -12.84
C VAL A 66 7.88 -30.15 -12.85
N ALA A 67 8.87 -30.09 -11.97
CA ALA A 67 9.79 -28.95 -11.92
C ALA A 67 10.60 -28.83 -13.22
N ASN A 68 10.73 -27.60 -13.70
CA ASN A 68 11.37 -27.28 -14.97
C ASN A 68 12.90 -27.44 -14.91
N ASN A 69 13.57 -27.21 -16.05
CA ASN A 69 15.03 -27.28 -16.14
C ASN A 69 15.78 -26.17 -15.36
N GLN A 70 15.05 -25.20 -14.81
CA GLN A 70 15.55 -24.15 -13.92
C GLN A 70 15.25 -24.46 -12.44
N ALA A 71 14.85 -25.70 -12.13
CA ALA A 71 14.52 -26.16 -10.78
C ALA A 71 13.33 -25.40 -10.15
N GLN A 72 12.41 -24.87 -10.96
CA GLN A 72 11.23 -24.13 -10.52
C GLN A 72 9.95 -24.91 -10.82
N TRP A 73 8.95 -24.75 -9.97
CA TRP A 73 7.60 -25.26 -10.19
C TRP A 73 6.56 -24.26 -9.69
N GLU A 74 5.38 -24.31 -10.29
CA GLU A 74 4.21 -23.54 -9.85
C GLU A 74 2.93 -24.33 -10.06
N LEU A 75 1.95 -24.09 -9.18
CA LEU A 75 0.61 -24.69 -9.19
C LEU A 75 -0.41 -23.60 -8.89
N HIS A 76 -1.57 -23.70 -9.53
CA HIS A 76 -2.74 -22.87 -9.25
C HIS A 76 -3.79 -23.71 -8.54
N ILE A 77 -4.24 -23.26 -7.37
CA ILE A 77 -5.22 -23.98 -6.55
C ILE A 77 -6.40 -23.06 -6.19
N LYS A 78 -7.61 -23.62 -6.13
CA LYS A 78 -8.80 -22.88 -5.72
C LYS A 78 -8.93 -22.87 -4.20
N THR A 79 -9.10 -21.68 -3.63
CA THR A 79 -9.38 -21.49 -2.21
C THR A 79 -10.88 -21.41 -1.95
N PRO A 80 -11.38 -21.96 -0.82
CA PRO A 80 -12.79 -21.91 -0.47
C PRO A 80 -13.20 -20.52 0.06
N GLU A 81 -14.42 -20.46 0.60
CA GLU A 81 -14.83 -19.37 1.49
C GLU A 81 -13.91 -19.28 2.72
N ALA A 82 -13.96 -18.15 3.43
CA ALA A 82 -13.16 -17.89 4.61
C ALA A 82 -13.29 -18.99 5.69
N GLY A 83 -12.17 -19.37 6.29
CA GLY A 83 -12.15 -20.41 7.31
C GLY A 83 -10.75 -20.93 7.63
N GLY A 84 -10.70 -22.09 8.29
CA GLY A 84 -9.48 -22.74 8.78
C GLY A 84 -9.56 -23.02 10.28
N PRO A 85 -8.47 -23.51 10.90
CA PRO A 85 -7.17 -23.77 10.28
C PRO A 85 -7.18 -24.98 9.34
N PHE A 86 -6.48 -24.85 8.22
CA PHE A 86 -6.22 -25.91 7.26
C PHE A 86 -4.74 -26.28 7.23
N THR A 87 -4.42 -27.33 6.47
CA THR A 87 -3.05 -27.71 6.12
C THR A 87 -2.88 -27.82 4.60
N ILE A 88 -1.64 -27.65 4.14
CA ILE A 88 -1.21 -27.94 2.77
C ILE A 88 0.01 -28.85 2.85
N SER A 89 -0.06 -30.04 2.28
CA SER A 89 1.08 -30.93 2.09
C SER A 89 1.62 -30.78 0.66
N ILE A 90 2.91 -30.55 0.54
CA ILE A 90 3.65 -30.54 -0.73
C ILE A 90 4.70 -31.65 -0.69
N LYS A 91 4.57 -32.62 -1.60
CA LYS A 91 5.39 -33.82 -1.64
C LYS A 91 6.15 -33.91 -2.96
N GLY A 92 7.47 -34.01 -2.87
CA GLY A 92 8.38 -34.46 -3.92
C GLY A 92 9.23 -35.61 -3.38
N TYR A 93 10.55 -35.50 -3.46
CA TYR A 93 11.47 -36.42 -2.78
C TYR A 93 11.44 -36.29 -1.25
N ASN A 94 11.04 -35.12 -0.75
CA ASN A 94 10.67 -34.87 0.65
C ASN A 94 9.21 -34.41 0.75
N GLU A 95 8.76 -34.16 1.97
CA GLU A 95 7.45 -33.58 2.24
C GLU A 95 7.60 -32.28 3.05
N VAL A 96 6.89 -31.23 2.62
CA VAL A 96 6.71 -29.97 3.35
C VAL A 96 5.24 -29.88 3.73
N VAL A 97 4.94 -29.75 5.01
CA VAL A 97 3.55 -29.60 5.51
C VAL A 97 3.41 -28.23 6.14
N LEU A 98 2.65 -27.35 5.49
CA LEU A 98 2.25 -26.05 6.01
C LEU A 98 1.01 -26.21 6.91
N LYS A 99 1.05 -25.64 8.10
CA LYS A 99 0.03 -25.79 9.14
C LYS A 99 -0.59 -24.45 9.54
N ASN A 100 -1.78 -24.53 10.14
CA ASN A 100 -2.52 -23.36 10.64
C ASN A 100 -2.79 -22.33 9.52
N ILE A 101 -3.17 -22.81 8.34
CA ILE A 101 -3.43 -21.98 7.17
C ILE A 101 -4.87 -21.46 7.26
N LEU A 102 -5.02 -20.14 7.21
CA LEU A 102 -6.33 -19.51 7.15
C LEU A 102 -6.67 -19.11 5.72
N ILE A 103 -7.95 -19.17 5.38
CA ILE A 103 -8.49 -18.64 4.13
C ILE A 103 -9.24 -17.36 4.47
N GLY A 104 -8.87 -16.24 3.84
CA GLY A 104 -9.30 -14.91 4.26
C GLY A 104 -8.99 -13.81 3.25
N GLU A 105 -8.79 -12.59 3.72
CA GLU A 105 -8.35 -11.46 2.88
C GLU A 105 -6.87 -11.16 3.12
N VAL A 106 -6.10 -10.92 2.06
CA VAL A 106 -4.67 -10.61 2.17
C VAL A 106 -4.40 -9.20 1.65
N TRP A 107 -3.79 -8.35 2.45
CA TRP A 107 -3.45 -6.96 2.09
C TRP A 107 -1.97 -6.67 2.28
N VAL A 108 -1.40 -5.88 1.37
CA VAL A 108 -0.02 -5.36 1.49
C VAL A 108 -0.06 -3.97 2.09
N CYS A 109 0.69 -3.73 3.17
CA CYS A 109 0.89 -2.45 3.82
C CYS A 109 2.27 -1.89 3.45
N ALA A 110 2.32 -0.99 2.47
CA ALA A 110 3.57 -0.49 1.90
C ALA A 110 3.73 1.03 1.95
N GLY A 111 4.97 1.48 1.78
CA GLY A 111 5.34 2.90 1.80
C GLY A 111 6.47 3.20 2.77
N GLN A 112 6.40 4.34 3.43
CA GLN A 112 7.48 4.82 4.30
C GLN A 112 7.08 4.82 5.78
N SER A 113 7.73 5.69 6.58
CA SER A 113 7.64 5.72 8.05
C SER A 113 6.22 5.84 8.58
N ASN A 114 5.33 6.56 7.89
CA ASN A 114 3.94 6.69 8.33
C ASN A 114 3.12 5.39 8.17
N MET A 115 3.46 4.53 7.20
CA MET A 115 2.94 3.16 7.11
C MET A 115 3.64 2.23 8.12
N GLU A 116 4.95 2.39 8.29
CA GLU A 116 5.78 1.57 9.18
C GLU A 116 5.46 1.77 10.67
N MET A 117 5.09 3.00 11.05
CA MET A 117 4.91 3.40 12.44
C MET A 117 3.99 2.42 13.19
N SER A 118 4.54 1.87 14.27
CA SER A 118 3.88 0.88 15.13
C SER A 118 3.49 1.48 16.47
N ALA A 119 2.75 0.72 17.29
CA ALA A 119 2.37 1.18 18.62
C ALA A 119 3.59 1.48 19.51
N SER A 120 4.73 0.82 19.28
CA SER A 120 5.99 1.10 19.99
C SER A 120 6.53 2.52 19.79
N TRP A 121 6.06 3.26 18.78
CA TRP A 121 6.45 4.65 18.51
C TRP A 121 5.58 5.67 19.25
N GLY A 122 4.66 5.22 20.13
CA GLY A 122 3.84 6.11 20.95
C GLY A 122 2.68 6.76 20.18
N ILE A 123 1.97 5.97 19.37
CA ILE A 123 0.71 6.39 18.73
C ILE A 123 -0.39 6.64 19.77
N ASP A 124 -1.42 7.40 19.39
CA ASP A 124 -2.56 7.67 20.26
C ASP A 124 -3.28 6.37 20.63
N ASN A 125 -3.51 6.15 21.93
CA ASN A 125 -4.12 4.94 22.50
C ASN A 125 -3.36 3.63 22.22
N GLY A 126 -2.08 3.69 21.81
CA GLY A 126 -1.31 2.51 21.41
C GLY A 126 -1.18 1.46 22.52
N GLU A 127 -0.85 1.85 23.75
CA GLU A 127 -0.65 0.90 24.85
C GLU A 127 -1.92 0.12 25.21
N GLU A 128 -3.05 0.82 25.32
CA GLU A 128 -4.34 0.20 25.64
C GLU A 128 -4.80 -0.75 24.53
N GLU A 129 -4.63 -0.33 23.27
CA GLU A 129 -5.00 -1.16 22.13
C GLU A 129 -4.15 -2.43 22.06
N MET A 130 -2.83 -2.33 22.27
CA MET A 130 -1.94 -3.49 22.21
C MET A 130 -2.21 -4.52 23.31
N LYS A 131 -2.65 -4.10 24.50
CA LYS A 131 -3.09 -5.03 25.57
C LYS A 131 -4.23 -5.95 25.10
N ASN A 132 -5.05 -5.49 24.16
CA ASN A 132 -6.22 -6.19 23.64
C ASN A 132 -6.01 -6.72 22.21
N ALA A 133 -4.76 -6.79 21.72
CA ALA A 133 -4.47 -7.13 20.32
C ALA A 133 -4.48 -8.63 20.01
N ALA A 134 -4.67 -9.50 21.01
CA ALA A 134 -4.74 -10.95 20.82
C ALA A 134 -5.91 -11.33 19.90
N ASN A 135 -5.60 -11.82 18.70
CA ASN A 135 -6.59 -12.23 17.72
C ASN A 135 -6.00 -13.24 16.73
N PRO A 136 -6.33 -14.54 16.84
CA PRO A 136 -5.79 -15.56 15.96
C PRO A 136 -6.33 -15.49 14.52
N ASN A 137 -7.29 -14.62 14.22
CA ASN A 137 -7.77 -14.41 12.85
C ASN A 137 -7.12 -13.19 12.18
N ILE A 138 -6.13 -12.57 12.82
CA ILE A 138 -5.27 -11.57 12.21
C ILE A 138 -3.85 -12.13 12.18
N ARG A 139 -3.22 -12.11 11.00
CA ARG A 139 -1.87 -12.63 10.78
C ARG A 139 -0.98 -11.54 10.19
N PHE A 140 0.26 -11.49 10.64
CA PHE A 140 1.25 -10.52 10.20
C PHE A 140 2.41 -11.22 9.51
N PHE A 141 2.87 -10.63 8.41
CA PHE A 141 4.14 -10.94 7.77
C PHE A 141 4.94 -9.65 7.64
N THR A 142 6.10 -9.55 8.29
CA THR A 142 6.95 -8.36 8.21
C THR A 142 8.12 -8.63 7.29
N VAL A 143 8.21 -7.85 6.22
CA VAL A 143 9.33 -7.88 5.28
C VAL A 143 10.50 -7.09 5.86
N PRO A 144 11.72 -7.65 5.96
CA PRO A 144 12.89 -6.94 6.42
C PRO A 144 13.29 -5.85 5.43
N LYS A 145 13.89 -4.77 5.95
CA LYS A 145 14.44 -3.69 5.14
C LYS A 145 15.69 -4.17 4.42
N LEU A 146 15.55 -4.45 3.13
CA LEU A 146 16.62 -4.96 2.27
C LEU A 146 16.61 -4.22 0.94
N THR A 147 17.78 -4.16 0.31
CA THR A 147 17.93 -3.65 -1.05
C THR A 147 18.60 -4.70 -1.92
N ALA A 148 18.26 -4.70 -3.20
CA ALA A 148 18.96 -5.49 -4.20
C ALA A 148 19.04 -4.76 -5.53
N THR A 149 20.11 -5.01 -6.29
CA THR A 149 20.27 -4.45 -7.63
C THR A 149 19.45 -5.19 -8.68
N THR A 150 19.05 -6.44 -8.39
CA THR A 150 18.20 -7.27 -9.24
C THR A 150 17.07 -7.92 -8.43
N PRO A 151 15.94 -8.30 -9.06
CA PRO A 151 14.85 -8.99 -8.40
C PRO A 151 15.31 -10.24 -7.62
N GLN A 152 14.82 -10.39 -6.39
CA GLN A 152 15.12 -11.53 -5.52
C GLN A 152 13.95 -12.51 -5.51
N ASN A 153 14.22 -13.81 -5.64
CA ASN A 153 13.15 -14.81 -5.69
C ASN A 153 12.67 -15.28 -4.30
N ASN A 154 13.28 -14.79 -3.22
CA ASN A 154 12.90 -15.06 -1.84
C ASN A 154 13.16 -13.83 -0.95
N LEU A 155 12.52 -13.79 0.22
CA LEU A 155 12.78 -12.84 1.29
C LEU A 155 12.85 -13.56 2.64
N LEU A 156 13.33 -12.90 3.69
CA LEU A 156 13.24 -13.43 5.05
C LEU A 156 11.93 -12.98 5.69
N GLY A 157 11.41 -13.77 6.62
CA GLY A 157 10.17 -13.47 7.34
C GLY A 157 9.39 -14.73 7.67
N ASN A 158 8.43 -14.60 8.58
CA ASN A 158 7.49 -15.66 8.94
C ASN A 158 6.13 -15.04 9.25
N TRP A 159 5.06 -15.78 9.00
CA TRP A 159 3.73 -15.38 9.43
C TRP A 159 3.56 -15.62 10.93
N VAL A 160 3.04 -14.62 11.63
CA VAL A 160 2.77 -14.69 13.07
C VAL A 160 1.34 -14.29 13.39
N GLU A 161 0.81 -14.83 14.48
CA GLU A 161 -0.49 -14.44 15.01
C GLU A 161 -0.46 -13.01 15.56
N SER A 162 -1.59 -12.31 15.53
CA SER A 162 -1.74 -11.06 16.28
C SER A 162 -1.82 -11.36 17.78
N THR A 163 -0.80 -10.92 18.51
CA THR A 163 -0.71 -10.94 19.97
C THR A 163 -0.27 -9.55 20.45
N PRO A 164 -0.37 -9.23 21.75
CA PRO A 164 0.18 -7.99 22.28
C PRO A 164 1.66 -7.76 21.91
N GLU A 165 2.45 -8.83 21.85
CA GLU A 165 3.89 -8.78 21.52
C GLU A 165 4.12 -8.52 20.03
N THR A 166 3.40 -9.22 19.15
CA THR A 166 3.61 -9.10 17.70
C THR A 166 2.98 -7.83 17.13
N ALA A 167 1.77 -7.46 17.58
CA ALA A 167 1.05 -6.28 17.12
C ALA A 167 1.78 -4.98 17.52
N LYS A 168 2.47 -4.95 18.67
CA LYS A 168 3.18 -3.77 19.17
C LYS A 168 4.23 -3.22 18.20
N TYR A 169 4.83 -4.09 17.39
CA TYR A 169 5.89 -3.75 16.43
C TYR A 169 5.43 -3.85 14.97
N PHE A 170 4.16 -4.14 14.73
CA PHE A 170 3.58 -4.16 13.38
C PHE A 170 3.03 -2.77 13.00
N SER A 171 2.82 -2.55 11.69
CA SER A 171 2.17 -1.33 11.17
C SER A 171 0.86 -1.05 11.91
N ALA A 172 0.78 0.07 12.64
CA ALA A 172 -0.41 0.43 13.39
C ALA A 172 -1.61 0.65 12.46
N ILE A 173 -1.38 1.28 11.31
CA ILE A 173 -2.42 1.49 10.29
C ILE A 173 -2.94 0.14 9.79
N GLY A 174 -2.05 -0.79 9.44
CA GLY A 174 -2.42 -2.13 9.01
C GLY A 174 -3.24 -2.86 10.08
N TYR A 175 -2.80 -2.81 11.34
CA TYR A 175 -3.52 -3.41 12.46
C TYR A 175 -4.96 -2.88 12.60
N PHE A 176 -5.14 -1.55 12.64
CA PHE A 176 -6.46 -0.95 12.75
C PHE A 176 -7.33 -1.17 11.51
N PHE A 177 -6.71 -1.22 10.33
CA PHE A 177 -7.39 -1.61 9.09
C PHE A 177 -7.97 -3.02 9.20
N ALA A 178 -7.17 -4.01 9.60
CA ALA A 178 -7.64 -5.39 9.74
C ALA A 178 -8.74 -5.50 10.80
N LYS A 179 -8.58 -4.87 11.97
CA LYS A 179 -9.60 -4.88 13.03
C LYS A 179 -10.95 -4.38 12.51
N ARG A 180 -10.97 -3.20 11.88
CA ARG A 180 -12.19 -2.59 11.31
C ARG A 180 -12.77 -3.44 10.18
N LEU A 181 -11.92 -3.96 9.29
CA LEU A 181 -12.37 -4.75 8.15
C LEU A 181 -13.11 -6.03 8.58
N ARG A 182 -12.61 -6.70 9.64
CA ARG A 182 -13.22 -7.93 10.17
C ARG A 182 -14.61 -7.72 10.76
N GLU A 183 -14.88 -6.55 11.35
CA GLU A 183 -16.17 -6.24 11.96
C GLU A 183 -17.31 -6.36 10.93
N ASP A 184 -17.12 -5.81 9.73
CA ASP A 184 -18.15 -5.83 8.67
C ASP A 184 -18.08 -7.07 7.78
N LEU A 185 -16.88 -7.68 7.65
CA LEU A 185 -16.73 -8.94 6.91
C LEU A 185 -17.07 -10.17 7.75
N LYS A 186 -17.81 -10.03 8.85
CA LYS A 186 -18.29 -11.15 9.70
C LYS A 186 -17.14 -12.06 10.16
N ASN A 187 -16.09 -11.46 10.73
CA ASN A 187 -14.94 -12.14 11.35
C ASN A 187 -13.99 -12.90 10.42
N VAL A 188 -14.06 -12.70 9.10
CA VAL A 188 -13.12 -13.25 8.10
C VAL A 188 -11.65 -13.08 8.55
N PRO A 189 -10.79 -14.09 8.39
CA PRO A 189 -9.36 -13.95 8.66
C PRO A 189 -8.71 -12.89 7.79
N ILE A 190 -7.78 -12.10 8.34
CA ILE A 190 -7.03 -11.07 7.60
C ILE A 190 -5.54 -11.32 7.73
N GLY A 191 -4.86 -11.47 6.60
CA GLY A 191 -3.42 -11.47 6.49
C GLY A 191 -2.89 -10.11 6.05
N LEU A 192 -1.88 -9.59 6.74
CA LEU A 192 -1.24 -8.34 6.40
C LEU A 192 0.26 -8.54 6.14
N ILE A 193 0.72 -8.10 4.98
CA ILE A 193 2.14 -8.11 4.61
C ILE A 193 2.67 -6.68 4.74
N SER A 194 3.51 -6.43 5.74
CA SER A 194 4.15 -5.13 5.98
C SER A 194 5.46 -5.03 5.22
N SER A 195 5.47 -4.23 4.16
CA SER A 195 6.66 -3.95 3.32
C SER A 195 6.87 -2.44 3.22
N ASN A 196 7.48 -1.86 4.25
CA ASN A 196 7.61 -0.41 4.40
C ASN A 196 8.99 -0.03 4.98
N TRP A 197 9.45 1.17 4.64
CA TRP A 197 10.76 1.67 5.05
C TRP A 197 10.77 3.20 5.12
N GLY A 198 10.92 3.74 6.35
CA GLY A 198 11.13 5.16 6.61
C GLY A 198 12.15 5.86 5.71
N GLY A 199 11.83 7.09 5.28
CA GLY A 199 12.72 7.93 4.48
C GLY A 199 12.80 7.60 2.99
N THR A 200 12.14 6.53 2.53
CA THR A 200 12.26 6.11 1.13
C THR A 200 11.30 6.86 0.18
N PRO A 201 11.79 7.32 -1.00
CA PRO A 201 10.95 7.91 -2.05
C PRO A 201 10.23 6.84 -2.88
N ALA A 202 9.17 7.17 -3.62
CA ALA A 202 8.38 6.19 -4.38
C ALA A 202 9.19 5.40 -5.43
N GLU A 203 10.22 6.02 -6.02
CA GLU A 203 11.03 5.49 -7.12
C GLU A 203 11.74 4.17 -6.77
N ILE A 204 12.09 3.98 -5.50
CA ILE A 204 12.75 2.75 -5.03
C ILE A 204 11.82 1.53 -4.96
N TRP A 205 10.51 1.77 -4.94
CA TRP A 205 9.46 0.77 -4.75
C TRP A 205 8.86 0.25 -6.06
N MET A 206 9.29 0.75 -7.22
CA MET A 206 8.88 0.25 -8.55
C MET A 206 10.08 -0.31 -9.32
N PRO A 207 9.89 -1.13 -10.37
CA PRO A 207 11.01 -1.62 -11.18
C PRO A 207 11.89 -0.48 -11.71
N GLU A 208 13.21 -0.68 -11.70
CA GLU A 208 14.18 0.36 -12.09
C GLU A 208 13.93 0.84 -13.53
N GLU A 209 13.61 -0.08 -14.44
CA GLU A 209 13.34 0.22 -15.84
C GLU A 209 12.14 1.14 -16.05
N VAL A 210 11.18 1.18 -15.13
CA VAL A 210 10.03 2.11 -15.20
C VAL A 210 10.50 3.55 -15.04
N VAL A 211 11.48 3.79 -14.17
CA VAL A 211 12.09 5.11 -13.98
C VAL A 211 13.05 5.43 -15.12
N GLN A 212 13.91 4.48 -15.52
CA GLN A 212 14.93 4.70 -16.55
C GLN A 212 14.33 4.96 -17.94
N ASN A 213 13.22 4.31 -18.29
CA ASN A 213 12.60 4.44 -19.60
C ASN A 213 11.68 5.66 -19.74
N ASP A 214 11.42 6.41 -18.67
CA ASP A 214 10.63 7.64 -18.70
C ASP A 214 11.50 8.86 -18.39
N PRO A 215 11.79 9.74 -19.37
CA PRO A 215 12.68 10.89 -19.15
C PRO A 215 12.23 11.82 -18.02
N VAL A 216 10.94 11.96 -17.80
CA VAL A 216 10.41 12.83 -16.73
C VAL A 216 10.67 12.21 -15.35
N LEU A 217 10.44 10.89 -15.22
CA LEU A 217 10.72 10.18 -13.98
C LEU A 217 12.22 10.13 -13.70
N LEU A 218 13.04 9.86 -14.72
CA LEU A 218 14.50 9.83 -14.61
C LEU A 218 15.06 11.17 -14.13
N GLU A 219 14.64 12.29 -14.75
CA GLU A 219 15.07 13.62 -14.34
C GLU A 219 14.58 14.01 -12.94
N ASN A 220 13.39 13.56 -12.53
CA ASN A 220 12.90 13.78 -11.18
C ASN A 220 13.67 12.95 -10.14
N ALA A 221 13.98 11.68 -10.44
CA ALA A 221 14.72 10.79 -9.56
C ALA A 221 16.14 11.30 -9.23
N LYS A 222 16.78 11.98 -10.19
CA LYS A 222 18.09 12.63 -9.99
C LYS A 222 18.07 13.72 -8.90
N LYS A 223 16.91 14.31 -8.61
CA LYS A 223 16.73 15.39 -7.61
C LYS A 223 16.45 14.87 -6.19
N LEU A 224 16.33 13.56 -6.01
CA LEU A 224 16.06 12.97 -4.70
C LEU A 224 17.29 13.09 -3.80
N ASN A 225 17.08 13.59 -2.58
CA ASN A 225 18.12 13.77 -1.58
C ASN A 225 18.50 12.43 -0.92
N GLU A 226 19.76 12.31 -0.53
CA GLU A 226 20.21 11.21 0.33
C GLU A 226 19.64 11.35 1.74
N GLN A 227 19.29 10.22 2.35
CA GLN A 227 18.86 10.13 3.74
C GLN A 227 19.76 9.09 4.42
N GLU A 228 20.20 9.37 5.65
CA GLU A 228 21.08 8.47 6.40
C GLU A 228 20.46 7.09 6.63
N TYR A 229 19.14 7.06 6.80
CA TYR A 229 18.38 5.88 7.22
C TYR A 229 17.54 5.23 6.10
N GLY A 230 17.64 5.71 4.85
CA GLY A 230 16.77 5.30 3.75
C GLY A 230 17.42 5.38 2.36
N PRO A 231 17.40 4.29 1.57
CA PRO A 231 17.90 4.31 0.20
C PRO A 231 16.97 5.10 -0.74
N ARG A 232 17.52 5.65 -1.83
CA ARG A 232 16.79 6.46 -2.83
C ARG A 232 16.91 5.96 -4.27
N GLN A 233 17.79 4.99 -4.52
CA GLN A 233 18.05 4.51 -5.87
C GLN A 233 16.81 3.74 -6.39
N PRO A 234 16.37 3.97 -7.63
CA PRO A 234 15.23 3.27 -8.21
C PRO A 234 15.34 1.74 -8.12
N GLY A 235 14.22 1.03 -7.95
CA GLY A 235 14.16 -0.42 -7.98
C GLY A 235 14.74 -1.18 -6.78
N ARG A 236 15.51 -0.54 -5.90
CA ARG A 236 16.28 -1.28 -4.87
C ARG A 236 15.40 -2.02 -3.86
N ALA A 237 14.40 -1.36 -3.29
CA ALA A 237 13.47 -1.97 -2.36
C ALA A 237 12.44 -2.83 -3.10
N TYR A 238 12.01 -2.42 -4.29
CA TYR A 238 11.16 -3.25 -5.16
C TYR A 238 11.76 -4.65 -5.32
N ASN A 239 13.03 -4.72 -5.72
CA ASN A 239 13.72 -5.98 -5.99
C ASN A 239 13.79 -6.93 -4.79
N ALA A 240 13.95 -6.40 -3.57
CA ALA A 240 14.19 -7.20 -2.37
C ALA A 240 12.97 -7.34 -1.44
N MET A 241 12.00 -6.42 -1.54
CA MET A 241 10.89 -6.31 -0.57
C MET A 241 9.50 -6.45 -1.21
N ILE A 242 9.38 -6.30 -2.54
CA ILE A 242 8.11 -6.38 -3.27
C ILE A 242 8.13 -7.54 -4.25
N TYR A 243 9.16 -7.64 -5.09
CA TYR A 243 9.28 -8.70 -6.07
C TYR A 243 9.18 -10.12 -5.49
N PRO A 244 9.77 -10.44 -4.31
CA PRO A 244 9.68 -11.80 -3.77
C PRO A 244 8.26 -12.25 -3.39
N ILE A 245 7.30 -11.32 -3.24
CA ILE A 245 5.90 -11.63 -2.96
C ILE A 245 5.00 -11.52 -4.21
N VAL A 246 5.57 -11.19 -5.38
CA VAL A 246 4.84 -11.11 -6.64
C VAL A 246 4.24 -12.48 -6.99
N GLY A 247 2.94 -12.48 -7.25
CA GLY A 247 2.18 -13.70 -7.52
C GLY A 247 1.52 -14.33 -6.29
N PHE A 248 1.85 -13.86 -5.07
CA PHE A 248 0.99 -14.12 -3.92
C PHE A 248 -0.33 -13.37 -4.13
N LYS A 249 -1.46 -14.07 -4.12
CA LYS A 249 -2.76 -13.45 -4.39
C LYS A 249 -3.13 -12.52 -3.23
N ILE A 250 -3.45 -11.27 -3.55
CA ILE A 250 -3.84 -10.22 -2.60
C ILE A 250 -5.20 -9.62 -2.96
N ALA A 251 -5.94 -9.16 -1.96
CA ALA A 251 -7.17 -8.38 -2.11
C ALA A 251 -6.88 -6.91 -2.43
N GLY A 252 -5.70 -6.39 -2.10
CA GLY A 252 -5.29 -5.03 -2.42
C GLY A 252 -4.05 -4.56 -1.69
N THR A 253 -3.70 -3.29 -1.92
CA THR A 253 -2.55 -2.61 -1.29
C THR A 253 -3.00 -1.35 -0.57
N LEU A 254 -2.41 -1.13 0.62
CA LEU A 254 -2.46 0.09 1.39
C LEU A 254 -1.11 0.81 1.25
N TRP A 255 -1.12 2.08 0.87
CA TRP A 255 0.07 2.85 0.59
C TRP A 255 0.11 4.17 1.36
N TYR A 256 1.13 4.38 2.19
CA TYR A 256 1.37 5.68 2.82
C TYR A 256 2.80 6.12 2.59
N GLN A 257 2.96 6.97 1.58
CA GLN A 257 4.21 7.55 1.16
C GLN A 257 3.97 8.85 0.40
N GLY A 258 4.97 9.72 0.41
CA GLY A 258 5.05 10.92 -0.40
C GLY A 258 5.90 12.01 0.25
N GLU A 259 6.17 11.89 1.56
CA GLU A 259 6.94 12.88 2.31
C GLU A 259 8.39 12.97 1.79
N SER A 260 9.00 11.85 1.41
CA SER A 260 10.33 11.84 0.77
C SER A 260 10.33 12.34 -0.69
N ASN A 261 9.16 12.57 -1.27
CA ASN A 261 9.00 13.17 -2.60
C ASN A 261 8.52 14.63 -2.55
N VAL A 262 8.41 15.24 -1.36
CA VAL A 262 8.09 16.67 -1.21
C VAL A 262 9.06 17.52 -2.03
N GLY A 263 8.51 18.37 -2.88
CA GLY A 263 9.26 19.17 -3.85
C GLY A 263 9.19 18.63 -5.29
N SER A 264 8.71 17.40 -5.49
CA SER A 264 8.42 16.89 -6.83
C SER A 264 7.18 17.56 -7.43
N LEU A 265 7.31 18.00 -8.69
CA LEU A 265 6.20 18.57 -9.48
C LEU A 265 5.46 17.50 -10.31
N VAL A 266 5.93 16.26 -10.30
CA VAL A 266 5.46 15.16 -11.15
C VAL A 266 5.14 13.90 -10.34
N TYR A 267 4.84 14.06 -9.05
CA TYR A 267 4.59 12.93 -8.16
C TYR A 267 3.34 12.13 -8.57
N ASP A 268 2.38 12.73 -9.25
CA ASP A 268 1.23 12.05 -9.82
C ASP A 268 1.65 11.05 -10.90
N LYS A 269 2.62 11.42 -11.74
CA LYS A 269 3.25 10.52 -12.70
C LYS A 269 4.04 9.41 -12.00
N THR A 270 4.84 9.75 -10.99
CA THR A 270 5.62 8.75 -10.22
C THR A 270 4.70 7.73 -9.55
N LEU A 271 3.68 8.18 -8.81
CA LEU A 271 2.77 7.28 -8.11
C LEU A 271 1.93 6.46 -9.09
N SER A 272 1.48 7.04 -10.21
CA SER A 272 0.77 6.29 -11.25
C SER A 272 1.65 5.19 -11.87
N ALA A 273 2.93 5.48 -12.14
CA ALA A 273 3.89 4.51 -12.66
C ALA A 273 4.15 3.37 -11.65
N LEU A 274 4.26 3.69 -10.36
CA LEU A 274 4.38 2.68 -9.31
C LEU A 274 3.19 1.72 -9.31
N ILE A 275 1.97 2.25 -9.22
CA ILE A 275 0.74 1.44 -9.12
C ILE A 275 0.59 0.54 -10.35
N THR A 276 0.74 1.12 -11.54
CA THR A 276 0.59 0.38 -12.79
C THR A 276 1.67 -0.68 -12.98
N SER A 277 2.91 -0.40 -12.58
CA SER A 277 4.00 -1.37 -12.65
C SER A 277 3.78 -2.58 -11.74
N TRP A 278 3.26 -2.37 -10.52
CA TRP A 278 2.92 -3.47 -9.60
C TRP A 278 1.81 -4.33 -10.18
N ARG A 279 0.70 -3.72 -10.59
CA ARG A 279 -0.42 -4.45 -11.21
C ARG A 279 0.02 -5.27 -12.42
N LYS A 280 0.92 -4.71 -13.24
CA LYS A 280 1.50 -5.40 -14.39
C LYS A 280 2.25 -6.67 -13.98
N VAL A 281 3.14 -6.61 -12.99
CA VAL A 281 3.94 -7.79 -12.59
C VAL A 281 3.14 -8.82 -11.79
N TRP A 282 2.11 -8.39 -11.08
CA TRP A 282 1.12 -9.30 -10.47
C TRP A 282 0.15 -9.91 -11.47
N ASN A 283 0.02 -9.32 -12.67
CA ASN A 283 -1.03 -9.61 -13.63
C ASN A 283 -2.44 -9.52 -12.99
N ASP A 284 -2.66 -8.47 -12.19
CA ASP A 284 -3.92 -8.25 -11.47
C ASP A 284 -4.18 -6.77 -11.25
N GLU A 285 -5.39 -6.32 -11.58
CA GLU A 285 -5.87 -4.96 -11.33
C GLU A 285 -6.48 -4.85 -9.94
N PHE A 286 -5.68 -5.14 -8.91
CA PHE A 286 -6.13 -5.09 -7.51
C PHE A 286 -6.32 -3.64 -7.01
N PRO A 287 -7.24 -3.40 -6.07
CA PRO A 287 -7.40 -2.11 -5.40
C PRO A 287 -6.11 -1.55 -4.80
N PHE A 288 -5.83 -0.28 -5.06
CA PHE A 288 -4.67 0.42 -4.51
C PHE A 288 -5.12 1.67 -3.75
N TYR A 289 -5.17 1.56 -2.43
CA TYR A 289 -5.65 2.62 -1.55
C TYR A 289 -4.48 3.33 -0.88
N PHE A 290 -4.40 4.65 -1.06
CA PHE A 290 -3.31 5.44 -0.53
C PHE A 290 -3.77 6.53 0.44
N VAL A 291 -2.83 7.02 1.24
CA VAL A 291 -3.07 8.08 2.21
C VAL A 291 -2.48 9.38 1.68
N GLN A 292 -3.30 10.43 1.61
CA GLN A 292 -2.78 11.77 1.33
C GLN A 292 -1.86 12.17 2.48
N ILE A 293 -0.62 12.58 2.18
CA ILE A 293 0.36 12.92 3.21
C ILE A 293 -0.15 14.06 4.08
N ALA A 294 0.27 14.09 5.35
CA ALA A 294 -0.14 15.12 6.28
C ALA A 294 0.33 16.52 5.83
N PRO A 295 -0.45 17.59 6.11
CA PRO A 295 0.05 18.96 6.02
C PRO A 295 1.20 19.14 7.02
N TYR A 296 2.41 19.41 6.53
CA TYR A 296 3.61 19.53 7.36
C TYR A 296 4.57 20.57 6.77
N LYS A 297 5.29 21.30 7.62
CA LYS A 297 6.23 22.35 7.20
C LYS A 297 7.53 21.73 6.68
N THR A 298 7.51 21.29 5.42
CA THR A 298 8.67 20.67 4.75
C THR A 298 8.83 21.16 3.30
N GLY A 299 10.02 20.96 2.74
CA GLY A 299 10.40 21.37 1.38
C GLY A 299 11.02 22.77 1.29
N SER A 300 11.33 23.19 0.06
CA SER A 300 12.10 24.42 -0.21
C SER A 300 11.25 25.69 -0.17
N ASN A 301 9.92 25.57 -0.26
CA ASN A 301 8.98 26.68 -0.21
C ASN A 301 7.65 26.27 0.43
N ASN A 302 6.75 27.24 0.65
CA ASN A 302 5.45 27.02 1.29
C ASN A 302 4.44 26.19 0.44
N PHE A 303 4.83 25.72 -0.74
CA PHE A 303 3.98 24.95 -1.66
C PHE A 303 4.52 23.55 -1.97
N SER A 304 5.67 23.15 -1.42
CA SER A 304 6.31 21.88 -1.75
C SER A 304 5.49 20.66 -1.31
N ASN A 305 4.91 20.69 -0.11
CA ASN A 305 4.09 19.60 0.43
C ASN A 305 2.69 19.57 -0.22
N VAL A 306 2.05 20.74 -0.38
CA VAL A 306 0.71 20.80 -0.97
C VAL A 306 0.71 20.37 -2.45
N THR A 307 1.82 20.55 -3.16
CA THR A 307 1.97 20.06 -4.54
C THR A 307 1.94 18.53 -4.60
N VAL A 308 2.59 17.84 -3.65
CA VAL A 308 2.52 16.37 -3.54
C VAL A 308 1.13 15.91 -3.14
N ARG A 309 0.49 16.56 -2.15
CA ARG A 309 -0.90 16.25 -1.77
C ARG A 309 -1.87 16.40 -2.96
N ASN A 310 -1.75 17.48 -3.72
CA ASN A 310 -2.54 17.69 -4.94
C ASN A 310 -2.23 16.65 -6.02
N SER A 311 -0.97 16.21 -6.13
CA SER A 311 -0.57 15.14 -7.05
C SER A 311 -1.23 13.81 -6.66
N GLN A 312 -1.26 13.47 -5.36
CA GLN A 312 -1.99 12.30 -4.85
C GLN A 312 -3.49 12.36 -5.20
N ARG A 313 -4.12 13.55 -5.09
CA ARG A 313 -5.51 13.74 -5.55
C ARG A 313 -5.67 13.45 -7.05
N LYS A 314 -4.76 13.95 -7.89
CA LYS A 314 -4.82 13.76 -9.35
C LYS A 314 -4.74 12.30 -9.77
N VAL A 315 -3.98 11.47 -9.06
CA VAL A 315 -3.84 10.02 -9.34
C VAL A 315 -5.20 9.32 -9.35
N LEU A 316 -6.17 9.76 -8.54
CA LEU A 316 -7.53 9.19 -8.52
C LEU A 316 -8.25 9.27 -9.87
N LYS A 317 -7.96 10.30 -10.67
CA LYS A 317 -8.52 10.46 -12.03
C LYS A 317 -7.67 9.75 -13.10
N GLN A 318 -6.41 9.43 -12.79
CA GLN A 318 -5.44 8.88 -13.74
C GLN A 318 -5.41 7.34 -13.70
N VAL A 319 -5.60 6.74 -12.52
CA VAL A 319 -5.46 5.28 -12.33
C VAL A 319 -6.75 4.71 -11.72
N PRO A 320 -7.42 3.76 -12.39
CA PRO A 320 -8.67 3.17 -11.89
C PRO A 320 -8.44 2.28 -10.66
N LYS A 321 -9.52 1.96 -9.94
CA LYS A 321 -9.48 1.14 -8.70
C LYS A 321 -8.49 1.70 -7.67
N THR A 322 -8.39 3.01 -7.60
CA THR A 322 -7.64 3.72 -6.57
C THR A 322 -8.60 4.43 -5.64
N GLY A 323 -8.13 4.77 -4.45
CA GLY A 323 -8.86 5.56 -3.49
C GLY A 323 -7.90 6.20 -2.52
N MET A 324 -8.30 7.35 -1.95
CA MET A 324 -7.42 8.19 -1.15
C MET A 324 -8.07 8.51 0.19
N VAL A 325 -7.36 8.23 1.27
CA VAL A 325 -7.73 8.67 2.61
C VAL A 325 -7.09 10.03 2.88
N LEU A 326 -7.92 10.96 3.33
CA LEU A 326 -7.48 12.29 3.75
C LEU A 326 -7.07 12.25 5.23
N THR A 327 -6.07 13.06 5.58
CA THR A 327 -5.47 13.10 6.93
C THR A 327 -5.47 14.48 7.54
N SER A 328 -5.78 15.53 6.78
CA SER A 328 -5.57 16.92 7.19
C SER A 328 -6.27 17.33 8.49
N ASP A 329 -7.37 16.67 8.83
CA ASP A 329 -8.16 16.91 10.04
C ASP A 329 -7.71 16.09 11.26
N ILE A 330 -6.88 15.06 11.05
CA ILE A 330 -6.41 14.12 12.08
C ILE A 330 -4.88 14.10 12.23
N SER A 331 -4.19 15.01 11.55
CA SER A 331 -2.75 15.26 11.69
C SER A 331 -2.50 16.62 12.33
N ASP A 332 -1.53 16.73 13.23
CA ASP A 332 -0.96 18.05 13.53
C ASP A 332 -0.05 18.51 12.36
N THR A 333 0.48 19.73 12.46
CA THR A 333 1.30 20.34 11.41
C THR A 333 2.77 20.51 11.81
N ILE A 334 3.15 19.98 12.98
CA ILE A 334 4.46 20.18 13.60
C ILE A 334 5.26 18.89 13.73
N ASP A 335 4.61 17.73 13.61
CA ASP A 335 5.20 16.41 13.53
C ASP A 335 4.88 15.78 12.17
N ILE A 336 5.92 15.30 11.49
CA ILE A 336 5.79 14.59 10.22
C ILE A 336 5.19 13.18 10.40
N HIS A 337 5.14 12.67 11.63
CA HIS A 337 4.58 11.38 12.01
C HIS A 337 3.32 11.52 12.91
N PRO A 338 2.16 11.95 12.37
CA PRO A 338 0.94 12.07 13.15
C PRO A 338 0.57 10.79 13.91
N LYS A 339 0.24 10.93 15.20
CA LYS A 339 0.00 9.83 16.12
C LYS A 339 -1.36 9.15 15.98
N ASN A 340 -2.35 9.80 15.35
CA ASN A 340 -3.68 9.23 15.14
C ASN A 340 -3.72 8.21 13.99
N LYS A 341 -3.02 7.08 14.16
CA LYS A 341 -2.97 5.98 13.17
C LYS A 341 -4.28 5.20 13.09
N LYS A 342 -5.05 5.16 14.18
CA LYS A 342 -6.35 4.49 14.25
C LYS A 342 -7.33 5.05 13.22
N SER A 343 -7.47 6.37 13.16
CA SER A 343 -8.40 7.00 12.22
C SER A 343 -8.00 6.74 10.76
N VAL A 344 -6.69 6.72 10.46
CA VAL A 344 -6.19 6.38 9.11
C VAL A 344 -6.53 4.94 8.73
N GLY A 345 -6.26 3.97 9.61
CA GLY A 345 -6.59 2.56 9.38
C GLY A 345 -8.09 2.32 9.19
N ILE A 346 -8.93 2.97 10.01
CA ILE A 346 -10.39 2.91 9.88
C ILE A 346 -10.87 3.50 8.56
N ARG A 347 -10.34 4.65 8.14
CA ARG A 347 -10.72 5.27 6.85
C ARG A 347 -10.33 4.39 5.66
N LEU A 348 -9.14 3.76 5.70
CA LEU A 348 -8.72 2.81 4.66
C LEU A 348 -9.64 1.58 4.63
N ALA A 349 -10.03 1.05 5.79
CA ALA A 349 -10.93 -0.09 5.87
C ALA A 349 -12.34 0.26 5.37
N ASN A 350 -12.86 1.44 5.73
CA ASN A 350 -14.14 1.94 5.23
C ASN A 350 -14.14 2.09 3.71
N LEU A 351 -13.04 2.58 3.14
CA LEU A 351 -12.83 2.67 1.70
C LEU A 351 -12.83 1.27 1.05
N ALA A 352 -12.11 0.29 1.62
CA ALA A 352 -12.14 -1.09 1.12
C ALA A 352 -13.52 -1.74 1.22
N LEU A 353 -14.23 -1.53 2.33
CA LEU A 353 -15.58 -2.04 2.55
C LEU A 353 -16.60 -1.46 1.56
N ALA A 354 -16.45 -0.19 1.20
CA ALA A 354 -17.31 0.48 0.23
C ALA A 354 -16.93 0.16 -1.22
N GLU A 355 -15.64 0.14 -1.54
CA GLU A 355 -15.18 0.07 -2.92
C GLU A 355 -14.80 -1.34 -3.41
N THR A 356 -14.19 -2.15 -2.55
CA THR A 356 -13.78 -3.53 -2.88
C THR A 356 -14.91 -4.51 -2.58
N TYR A 357 -15.44 -4.48 -1.36
CA TYR A 357 -16.38 -5.50 -0.88
C TYR A 357 -17.85 -5.14 -1.08
N LYS A 358 -18.15 -3.87 -1.34
CA LYS A 358 -19.51 -3.35 -1.53
C LYS A 358 -20.48 -3.66 -0.39
N VAL A 359 -19.97 -3.75 0.85
CA VAL A 359 -20.77 -4.01 2.07
C VAL A 359 -21.02 -2.77 2.91
N ASN A 360 -20.32 -1.66 2.62
CA ASN A 360 -20.53 -0.37 3.27
C ASN A 360 -21.05 0.66 2.26
N SER A 361 -22.29 1.11 2.42
CA SER A 361 -22.92 2.12 1.54
C SER A 361 -22.79 3.55 2.07
N ASN A 362 -22.08 3.77 3.18
CA ASN A 362 -21.89 5.10 3.74
C ASN A 362 -20.97 5.96 2.87
N LEU A 363 -21.06 7.28 3.07
CA LEU A 363 -20.11 8.22 2.49
C LEU A 363 -18.75 8.10 3.20
N VAL A 364 -17.76 7.53 2.51
CA VAL A 364 -16.42 7.25 3.07
C VAL A 364 -15.30 8.09 2.46
N ASN A 365 -15.63 8.91 1.45
CA ASN A 365 -14.71 9.80 0.77
C ASN A 365 -14.95 11.24 1.22
N GLY A 366 -13.87 12.03 1.35
CA GLY A 366 -13.99 13.48 1.51
C GLY A 366 -14.25 14.19 0.17
N PRO A 367 -14.71 15.46 0.17
CA PRO A 367 -14.95 16.19 -1.06
C PRO A 367 -13.71 16.27 -1.95
N LEU A 368 -13.88 15.96 -3.24
CA LEU A 368 -12.82 16.04 -4.26
C LEU A 368 -13.19 17.05 -5.33
N PHE A 369 -12.24 17.93 -5.68
CA PHE A 369 -12.46 18.91 -6.74
C PHE A 369 -12.88 18.26 -8.06
N LYS A 370 -14.04 18.68 -8.57
CA LYS A 370 -14.62 18.19 -9.81
C LYS A 370 -14.41 19.17 -10.95
N ALA A 371 -15.00 20.36 -10.84
CA ALA A 371 -14.96 21.40 -11.86
C ALA A 371 -15.25 22.79 -11.29
N ILE A 372 -14.94 23.82 -12.08
CA ILE A 372 -15.39 25.20 -11.85
C ILE A 372 -16.35 25.64 -12.96
N ASN A 373 -17.29 26.51 -12.61
CA ASN A 373 -18.10 27.27 -13.55
C ASN A 373 -18.01 28.75 -13.20
N THR A 374 -17.65 29.60 -14.16
CA THR A 374 -17.49 31.04 -13.93
C THR A 374 -18.71 31.80 -14.46
N GLU A 375 -19.37 32.55 -13.58
CA GLU A 375 -20.50 33.41 -13.90
C GLU A 375 -20.14 34.87 -13.58
N LYS A 376 -19.71 35.62 -14.61
CA LYS A 376 -19.21 37.00 -14.47
C LYS A 376 -18.05 37.07 -13.46
N ASN A 377 -18.30 37.64 -12.28
CA ASN A 377 -17.32 37.83 -11.20
C ASN A 377 -17.42 36.77 -10.09
N LYS A 378 -18.21 35.70 -10.31
CA LYS A 378 -18.39 34.59 -9.38
C LYS A 378 -17.83 33.31 -9.98
N VAL A 379 -17.22 32.47 -9.14
CA VAL A 379 -16.88 31.08 -9.51
C VAL A 379 -17.66 30.13 -8.65
N ILE A 380 -18.31 29.16 -9.26
CA ILE A 380 -18.97 28.05 -8.60
C ILE A 380 -18.03 26.85 -8.70
N VAL A 381 -17.66 26.28 -7.55
CA VAL A 381 -16.79 25.10 -7.45
C VAL A 381 -17.66 23.91 -7.06
N SER A 382 -17.61 22.87 -7.90
CA SER A 382 -18.29 21.60 -7.66
C SER A 382 -17.31 20.55 -7.14
N PHE A 383 -17.81 19.63 -6.33
CA PHE A 383 -17.05 18.54 -5.75
C PHE A 383 -17.76 17.21 -5.97
N ASP A 384 -17.00 16.14 -6.17
CA ASP A 384 -17.50 14.80 -5.91
C ASP A 384 -17.53 14.58 -4.38
N TYR A 385 -18.42 13.70 -3.90
CA TYR A 385 -18.59 13.41 -2.46
C TYR A 385 -19.01 14.63 -1.61
N ALA A 386 -19.80 15.52 -2.21
CA ALA A 386 -20.18 16.83 -1.69
C ALA A 386 -21.42 16.83 -0.78
N ASP A 387 -22.02 15.69 -0.48
CA ASP A 387 -23.26 15.66 0.29
C ASP A 387 -23.12 16.36 1.65
N GLY A 388 -23.89 17.43 1.87
CA GLY A 388 -23.90 18.20 3.11
C GLY A 388 -22.58 18.93 3.36
N LEU A 389 -22.07 19.63 2.36
CA LEU A 389 -20.88 20.47 2.53
C LEU A 389 -21.09 21.50 3.65
N TYR A 390 -20.07 21.67 4.50
CA TYR A 390 -20.02 22.72 5.50
C TYR A 390 -18.59 23.20 5.75
N PHE A 391 -18.46 24.44 6.22
CA PHE A 391 -17.20 24.96 6.75
C PHE A 391 -17.12 24.71 8.25
N LYS A 392 -16.01 24.14 8.74
CA LYS A 392 -15.77 23.83 10.16
C LYS A 392 -16.06 25.02 11.08
N ASN A 393 -15.69 26.22 10.66
CA ASN A 393 -15.86 27.47 11.40
C ASN A 393 -16.92 28.40 10.80
N LYS A 394 -17.92 27.86 10.08
CA LYS A 394 -18.99 28.58 9.35
C LYS A 394 -18.53 29.50 8.20
N LYS A 395 -17.25 29.82 8.11
CA LYS A 395 -16.60 30.55 7.02
C LYS A 395 -15.33 29.82 6.61
N SER A 396 -14.89 30.05 5.37
CA SER A 396 -13.59 29.61 4.89
C SER A 396 -12.77 30.80 4.42
N ASN A 397 -11.48 30.78 4.75
CA ASN A 397 -10.47 31.70 4.27
C ASN A 397 -9.39 30.98 3.43
N GLN A 398 -9.66 29.75 3.02
CA GLN A 398 -8.70 28.86 2.36
C GLN A 398 -8.86 28.82 0.83
N PHE A 399 -9.79 29.59 0.28
CA PHE A 399 -10.01 29.73 -1.16
C PHE A 399 -9.32 30.96 -1.70
N GLU A 400 -8.62 30.77 -2.82
CA GLU A 400 -8.03 31.84 -3.60
C GLU A 400 -8.42 31.67 -5.07
N VAL A 401 -8.66 32.80 -5.75
CA VAL A 401 -9.00 32.85 -7.17
C VAL A 401 -7.96 33.68 -7.91
N ALA A 402 -7.72 33.35 -9.18
CA ALA A 402 -6.85 34.12 -10.06
C ALA A 402 -7.51 34.38 -11.41
N GLY A 403 -7.15 35.52 -12.02
CA GLY A 403 -7.49 35.83 -13.40
C GLY A 403 -6.53 35.14 -14.38
N ALA A 404 -6.58 35.55 -15.64
CA ALA A 404 -5.68 35.03 -16.69
C ALA A 404 -4.19 35.33 -16.41
N ASP A 405 -3.91 36.33 -15.57
CA ASP A 405 -2.57 36.70 -15.12
C ASP A 405 -1.95 35.66 -14.15
N GLY A 406 -2.75 34.76 -13.58
CA GLY A 406 -2.30 33.73 -12.65
C GLY A 406 -2.00 34.24 -11.23
N ASN A 407 -2.31 35.50 -10.92
CA ASN A 407 -2.11 36.05 -9.57
C ASN A 407 -3.26 35.65 -8.66
N PHE A 408 -2.97 34.83 -7.64
CA PHE A 408 -3.98 34.36 -6.69
C PHE A 408 -4.28 35.39 -5.60
N PHE A 409 -5.56 35.66 -5.38
CA PHE A 409 -6.08 36.51 -4.32
C PHE A 409 -7.13 35.78 -3.51
N ALA A 410 -7.23 36.10 -2.22
CA ALA A 410 -8.27 35.57 -1.35
C ALA A 410 -9.68 35.79 -1.93
N ALA A 411 -10.55 34.79 -1.75
CA ALA A 411 -11.94 34.84 -2.14
C ALA A 411 -12.87 34.67 -0.93
N GLU A 412 -13.97 35.41 -0.95
CA GLU A 412 -15.09 35.15 -0.05
C GLU A 412 -15.81 33.90 -0.52
N ALA A 413 -16.01 32.93 0.39
CA ALA A 413 -16.61 31.64 0.09
C ALA A 413 -17.95 31.46 0.81
N SER A 414 -18.95 30.94 0.10
CA SER A 414 -20.24 30.54 0.65
C SER A 414 -20.67 29.19 0.05
N ILE A 415 -21.50 28.43 0.76
CA ILE A 415 -22.01 27.14 0.29
C ILE A 415 -23.47 27.29 -0.13
N LYS A 416 -23.82 26.79 -1.31
CA LYS A 416 -25.20 26.69 -1.78
C LYS A 416 -25.34 25.38 -2.56
N ASN A 417 -26.36 24.58 -2.23
CA ASN A 417 -26.65 23.32 -2.93
C ASN A 417 -25.44 22.38 -3.07
N ASN A 418 -24.64 22.22 -2.02
CA ASN A 418 -23.39 21.42 -2.02
C ASN A 418 -22.31 21.92 -3.01
N GLU A 419 -22.38 23.17 -3.45
CA GLU A 419 -21.34 23.84 -4.21
C GLU A 419 -20.76 25.00 -3.41
N VAL A 420 -19.49 25.36 -3.70
CA VAL A 420 -18.84 26.52 -3.10
C VAL A 420 -18.86 27.67 -4.10
N ILE A 421 -19.51 28.78 -3.73
CA ILE A 421 -19.55 30.02 -4.50
C ILE A 421 -18.46 30.94 -3.98
N LEU A 422 -17.59 31.39 -4.89
CA LEU A 422 -16.43 32.23 -4.64
C LEU A 422 -16.57 33.59 -5.33
N THR A 423 -16.20 34.65 -4.61
CA THR A 423 -16.07 36.01 -5.18
C THR A 423 -14.83 36.70 -4.65
N SER A 424 -14.18 37.53 -5.48
CA SER A 424 -13.06 38.38 -5.04
C SER A 424 -13.17 39.78 -5.62
N LYS A 425 -13.01 40.80 -4.76
CA LYS A 425 -12.98 42.21 -5.20
C LYS A 425 -11.75 42.52 -6.06
N LYS A 426 -10.70 41.68 -5.98
CA LYS A 426 -9.45 41.87 -6.71
C LYS A 426 -9.41 41.17 -8.08
N VAL A 427 -10.38 40.29 -8.35
CA VAL A 427 -10.41 39.48 -9.58
C VAL A 427 -11.77 39.59 -10.23
N SER A 428 -11.86 40.38 -11.29
CA SER A 428 -13.12 40.62 -12.02
C SER A 428 -13.54 39.44 -12.90
N THR A 429 -12.58 38.70 -13.46
CA THR A 429 -12.80 37.54 -14.34
C THR A 429 -11.97 36.36 -13.87
N PRO A 430 -12.43 35.63 -12.84
CA PRO A 430 -11.70 34.51 -12.27
C PRO A 430 -11.73 33.27 -13.20
N VAL A 431 -10.56 32.71 -13.48
CA VAL A 431 -10.37 31.54 -14.36
C VAL A 431 -9.65 30.38 -13.66
N LYS A 432 -9.04 30.63 -12.50
CA LYS A 432 -8.37 29.61 -11.69
C LYS A 432 -8.82 29.71 -10.24
N VAL A 433 -8.85 28.56 -9.57
CA VAL A 433 -9.17 28.43 -8.15
C VAL A 433 -8.14 27.53 -7.50
N ARG A 434 -7.74 27.83 -6.26
CA ARG A 434 -7.05 26.89 -5.40
C ARG A 434 -7.65 26.91 -4.00
N PHE A 435 -7.59 25.76 -3.33
CA PHE A 435 -8.12 25.54 -2.00
C PHE A 435 -7.10 24.85 -1.11
N ALA A 436 -7.04 25.28 0.16
CA ALA A 436 -6.11 24.78 1.17
C ALA A 436 -4.66 24.75 0.65
N TRP A 437 -4.26 25.77 -0.12
CA TRP A 437 -3.03 25.79 -0.89
C TRP A 437 -1.82 26.28 -0.08
N GLY A 438 -1.30 25.43 0.79
CA GLY A 438 -0.07 25.69 1.52
C GLY A 438 0.36 24.49 2.38
N ASN A 439 1.65 24.38 2.67
CA ASN A 439 2.26 23.19 3.28
C ASN A 439 1.54 22.69 4.55
N THR A 440 1.15 23.60 5.44
CA THR A 440 0.55 23.28 6.75
C THR A 440 -0.96 23.53 6.81
N ILE A 441 -1.62 23.79 5.68
CA ILE A 441 -3.05 24.11 5.68
C ILE A 441 -3.88 22.83 5.85
N GLN A 442 -4.64 22.80 6.93
CA GLN A 442 -5.65 21.78 7.22
C GLN A 442 -7.00 22.24 6.67
N SER A 443 -7.70 21.37 5.92
CA SER A 443 -8.97 21.72 5.30
C SER A 443 -10.00 22.21 6.32
N ASP A 444 -10.66 23.32 6.00
CA ASP A 444 -11.85 23.80 6.73
C ASP A 444 -13.18 23.42 6.06
N LEU A 445 -13.15 22.85 4.85
CA LEU A 445 -14.31 22.32 4.13
C LEU A 445 -14.49 20.82 4.41
N PHE A 446 -15.71 20.41 4.72
CA PHE A 446 -16.08 19.04 5.07
C PHE A 446 -17.41 18.67 4.42
N ASN A 447 -17.70 17.37 4.30
CA ASN A 447 -19.03 16.85 3.95
C ASN A 447 -19.77 16.32 5.19
N LYS A 448 -21.02 15.84 5.02
CA LYS A 448 -21.86 15.32 6.12
C LYS A 448 -21.26 14.13 6.89
N ALA A 449 -20.28 13.43 6.31
CA ALA A 449 -19.55 12.35 6.97
C ALA A 449 -18.40 12.86 7.87
N ASN A 450 -18.26 14.18 8.02
CA ASN A 450 -17.17 14.85 8.72
C ASN A 450 -15.79 14.49 8.13
N LEU A 451 -15.72 14.27 6.81
CA LEU A 451 -14.47 14.05 6.11
C LEU A 451 -14.02 15.35 5.42
N PRO A 452 -12.74 15.74 5.55
CA PRO A 452 -12.25 17.00 4.98
C PRO A 452 -12.24 16.95 3.46
N ALA A 453 -12.24 18.11 2.80
CA ALA A 453 -11.95 18.22 1.38
C ALA A 453 -10.44 18.11 1.12
N SER A 454 -10.06 17.55 -0.03
CA SER A 454 -8.66 17.55 -0.46
C SER A 454 -8.22 18.92 -0.95
N CYS A 455 -6.95 19.30 -0.74
CA CYS A 455 -6.39 20.49 -1.39
C CYS A 455 -6.41 20.34 -2.91
N PHE A 456 -6.54 21.47 -3.62
CA PHE A 456 -6.47 21.46 -5.06
C PHE A 456 -6.03 22.81 -5.64
N ILE A 457 -5.59 22.76 -6.88
CA ILE A 457 -5.53 23.89 -7.81
C ILE A 457 -6.18 23.42 -9.11
N THR A 458 -6.96 24.28 -9.76
CA THR A 458 -7.64 24.00 -11.02
C THR A 458 -6.64 23.57 -12.11
N GLU A 459 -7.01 22.52 -12.85
CA GLU A 459 -6.20 21.85 -13.87
C GLU A 459 -6.30 22.53 -15.24
#